data_AF-A8PR14-F1
#
_entry.id   AF-A8PR14-F1
#
_cell.length_a   1.000
_cell.length_b   1.000
_cell.length_c   1.000
_cell.angle_alpha   90.00
_cell.angle_beta   90.00
_cell.angle_gamma   90.00
#
_symmetry.space_group_name_H-M   'P 1'
#
loop_
_entity.id
_entity.type
_entity.pdbx_description
1 polymer ?
#
loop_
_entity_poly.entity_id
_entity_poly.type
_entity_poly.pdbx_seq_one_letter_code
_entity_poly.pdbx_strand_id
1 'polypeptide(L)'
;MLTPPHSGFVCISLTPERLNTLRLPMMVPENQEKHKTAYTITVDYRHDTTTGISAHDRALTSRMLADPSLGATAGDFSRPGHMNPLRYTPGGVQVRQGHTEAAVDLCKAAGLPPAGLLCELVDPNDQMGNIAARDASLAFARAHGLKVATIEALRAWQQQQQQQQQPSRPYQ
;
A
#
# COMPACT_ATOMS: atom_id res chain seq x y z
N MET A 1 13.71 -4.82 2.22
CA MET A 1 12.88 -5.62 1.29
C MET A 1 11.97 -6.50 2.12
N LEU A 2 10.76 -6.81 1.64
CA LEU A 2 9.84 -7.70 2.36
C LEU A 2 10.51 -9.07 2.59
N THR A 3 10.49 -9.55 3.83
CA THR A 3 11.06 -10.85 4.20
C THR A 3 10.10 -11.95 3.73
N PRO A 4 10.56 -12.99 3.01
CA PRO A 4 9.75 -14.16 2.72
C PRO A 4 9.21 -14.78 4.03
N PRO A 5 8.02 -15.40 4.01
CA PRO A 5 7.22 -15.83 2.86
C PRO A 5 6.04 -14.90 2.54
N HIS A 6 6.08 -14.24 1.39
CA HIS A 6 4.98 -13.39 0.89
C HIS A 6 4.61 -13.80 -0.53
N SER A 7 3.41 -13.43 -1.01
CA SER A 7 2.90 -13.83 -2.34
C SER A 7 3.81 -13.41 -3.51
N GLY A 8 4.64 -12.37 -3.30
CA GLY A 8 5.51 -11.81 -4.33
C GLY A 8 4.78 -10.83 -5.25
N PHE A 9 3.45 -10.75 -5.13
CA PHE A 9 2.58 -9.80 -5.80
C PHE A 9 2.60 -8.45 -5.08
N VAL A 10 3.77 -7.80 -5.13
CA VAL A 10 4.03 -6.58 -4.38
C VAL A 10 3.26 -5.41 -4.98
N CYS A 11 2.50 -4.74 -4.13
CA CYS A 11 1.65 -3.62 -4.49
C CYS A 11 2.06 -2.35 -3.74
N ILE A 12 1.78 -1.18 -4.31
CA ILE A 12 1.96 0.10 -3.63
C ILE A 12 0.69 0.93 -3.72
N SER A 13 0.08 1.25 -2.58
CA SER A 13 -1.07 2.14 -2.54
C SER A 13 -0.63 3.59 -2.59
N LEU A 14 -1.27 4.36 -3.47
CA LEU A 14 -0.99 5.78 -3.75
C LEU A 14 -2.30 6.56 -3.73
N THR A 15 -2.23 7.84 -3.37
CA THR A 15 -3.39 8.73 -3.43
C THR A 15 -3.84 8.98 -4.88
N PRO A 16 -5.13 9.29 -5.13
CA PRO A 16 -5.61 9.66 -6.46
C PRO A 16 -4.80 10.80 -7.11
N GLU A 17 -4.37 11.78 -6.32
CA GLU A 17 -3.59 12.92 -6.79
C GLU A 17 -2.23 12.46 -7.32
N ARG A 18 -1.53 11.58 -6.58
CA ARG A 18 -0.24 11.04 -7.01
C ARG A 18 -0.37 10.20 -8.28
N LEU A 19 -1.40 9.36 -8.38
CA LEU A 19 -1.68 8.57 -9.59
C LEU A 19 -1.96 9.49 -10.79
N ASN A 20 -2.71 10.57 -10.60
CA ASN A 20 -2.99 11.55 -11.64
C ASN A 20 -1.71 12.27 -12.10
N THR A 21 -0.87 12.73 -11.18
CA THR A 21 0.43 13.35 -11.50
C THR A 21 1.31 12.43 -12.33
N LEU A 22 1.35 11.13 -11.99
CA LEU A 22 2.15 10.13 -12.69
C LEU A 22 1.43 9.50 -13.90
N ARG A 23 0.22 9.97 -14.24
CA ARG A 23 -0.62 9.46 -15.34
C ARG A 23 -0.76 7.94 -15.31
N LEU A 24 -1.21 7.42 -14.17
CA LEU A 24 -1.43 6.00 -13.92
C LEU A 24 -2.94 5.69 -13.91
N PRO A 25 -3.56 5.44 -15.09
CA PRO A 25 -4.97 5.08 -15.16
C PRO A 25 -5.24 3.69 -14.55
N MET A 26 -6.51 3.45 -14.21
CA MET A 26 -6.99 2.13 -13.79
C MET A 26 -6.65 1.07 -14.84
N MET A 27 -6.29 -0.14 -14.37
CA MET A 27 -5.86 -1.24 -15.25
C MET A 27 -6.95 -1.68 -16.23
N VAL A 28 -8.20 -1.72 -15.75
CA VAL A 28 -9.37 -2.11 -16.53
C VAL A 28 -10.48 -1.08 -16.38
N PRO A 29 -11.29 -0.84 -17.43
CA PRO A 29 -12.42 0.09 -17.37
C PRO A 29 -13.54 -0.39 -16.44
N GLU A 30 -13.82 -1.70 -16.43
CA GLU A 30 -14.80 -2.33 -15.55
C GLU A 30 -14.11 -3.37 -14.67
N ASN A 31 -13.97 -3.08 -13.39
CA ASN A 31 -13.34 -4.00 -12.44
C ASN A 31 -14.33 -5.07 -12.01
N GLN A 32 -14.10 -6.33 -12.40
CA GLN A 32 -14.93 -7.48 -12.06
C GLN A 32 -14.43 -8.27 -10.84
N GLU A 33 -13.28 -7.91 -10.27
CA GLU A 33 -12.72 -8.57 -9.09
C GLU A 33 -13.68 -8.47 -7.90
N LYS A 34 -13.75 -9.52 -7.08
CA LYS A 34 -14.72 -9.66 -5.98
C LYS A 34 -14.65 -8.52 -4.97
N HIS A 35 -13.44 -8.10 -4.61
CA HIS A 35 -13.16 -7.04 -3.64
C HIS A 35 -12.93 -5.66 -4.30
N LYS A 36 -13.10 -5.59 -5.62
CA LYS A 36 -12.93 -4.39 -6.46
C LYS A 36 -11.61 -3.68 -6.18
N THR A 37 -10.53 -4.44 -5.98
CA THR A 37 -9.19 -3.90 -5.69
C THR A 37 -8.76 -2.97 -6.83
N ALA A 38 -8.44 -1.73 -6.48
CA ALA A 38 -8.30 -0.64 -7.45
C ALA A 38 -6.89 -0.60 -8.08
N TYR A 39 -6.54 -1.63 -8.85
CA TYR A 39 -5.29 -1.70 -9.60
C TYR A 39 -5.21 -0.65 -10.71
N THR A 40 -4.08 0.04 -10.80
CA THR A 40 -3.69 0.79 -12.00
C THR A 40 -2.87 -0.10 -12.93
N ILE A 41 -2.54 0.42 -14.11
CA ILE A 41 -1.51 -0.19 -14.96
C ILE A 41 -0.21 -0.40 -14.16
N THR A 42 0.49 -1.51 -14.43
CA THR A 42 1.76 -1.82 -13.77
C THR A 42 2.90 -0.98 -14.34
N VAL A 43 3.95 -0.79 -13.53
CA VAL A 43 5.06 0.11 -13.87
C VAL A 43 6.40 -0.40 -13.36
N ASP A 44 7.48 -0.01 -14.02
CA ASP A 44 8.84 0.03 -13.47
C ASP A 44 9.40 1.43 -13.63
N TYR A 45 10.29 1.83 -12.73
CA TYR A 45 11.11 3.02 -12.93
C TYR A 45 12.19 2.73 -13.98
N ARG A 46 12.42 3.67 -14.90
CA ARG A 46 13.27 3.44 -16.09
C ARG A 46 14.75 3.66 -15.85
N HIS A 47 15.11 4.35 -14.79
CA HIS A 47 16.48 4.78 -14.53
C HIS A 47 17.08 3.94 -13.41
N ASP A 48 18.35 3.58 -13.54
CA ASP A 48 19.09 2.75 -12.58
C ASP A 48 18.38 1.42 -12.23
N THR A 49 17.64 0.88 -13.19
CA THR A 49 16.99 -0.44 -13.14
C THR A 49 17.51 -1.33 -14.27
N THR A 50 17.24 -2.63 -14.15
CA THR A 50 17.64 -3.64 -15.13
C THR A 50 16.41 -4.27 -15.76
N THR A 51 15.93 -5.38 -15.18
CA THR A 51 14.74 -6.11 -15.64
C THR A 51 13.47 -5.66 -14.93
N GLY A 52 13.56 -4.84 -13.87
CA GLY A 52 12.42 -4.35 -13.11
C GLY A 52 11.97 -5.30 -11.99
N ILE A 53 12.16 -6.61 -12.13
CA ILE A 53 11.64 -7.60 -11.16
C ILE A 53 12.50 -7.74 -9.90
N SER A 54 13.76 -7.33 -9.96
CA SER A 54 14.71 -7.52 -8.86
C SER A 54 14.21 -6.83 -7.58
N ALA A 55 14.70 -7.31 -6.44
CA ALA A 55 14.54 -6.66 -5.15
C ALA A 55 14.82 -5.16 -5.18
N HIS A 56 15.96 -4.84 -5.80
CA HIS A 56 16.49 -3.51 -5.95
C HIS A 56 15.56 -2.65 -6.81
N ASP A 57 15.19 -3.15 -7.99
CA ASP A 57 14.44 -2.39 -9.00
C ASP A 57 13.01 -2.10 -8.51
N ARG A 58 12.35 -3.08 -7.89
CA ARG A 58 11.03 -2.88 -7.29
C ARG A 58 11.06 -1.91 -6.10
N ALA A 59 12.11 -1.96 -5.28
CA ALA A 59 12.28 -1.02 -4.17
C ALA A 59 12.54 0.41 -4.68
N LEU A 60 13.37 0.56 -5.72
CA LEU A 60 13.62 1.86 -6.36
C LEU A 60 12.35 2.42 -6.98
N THR A 61 11.63 1.61 -7.75
CA THR A 61 10.34 1.98 -8.34
C THR A 61 9.36 2.43 -7.27
N SER A 62 9.28 1.70 -6.15
CA SER A 62 8.40 2.04 -5.03
C SER A 62 8.74 3.42 -4.42
N ARG A 63 10.03 3.73 -4.22
CA ARG A 63 10.45 5.05 -3.71
C ARG A 63 10.08 6.17 -4.67
N MET A 64 10.35 6.00 -5.96
CA MET A 64 10.04 7.00 -6.99
C MET A 64 8.53 7.20 -7.17
N LEU A 65 7.73 6.15 -6.97
CA LEU A 65 6.28 6.26 -6.92
C LEU A 65 5.79 7.00 -5.67
N ALA A 66 6.38 6.72 -4.52
CA ALA A 66 5.91 7.22 -3.22
C ALA A 66 6.19 8.71 -3.00
N ASP A 67 7.40 9.17 -3.36
CA ASP A 67 7.89 10.47 -2.90
C ASP A 67 7.99 11.48 -4.06
N PRO A 68 7.14 12.53 -4.09
CA PRO A 68 7.21 13.57 -5.10
C PRO A 68 8.49 14.42 -5.00
N SER A 69 9.14 14.49 -3.83
CA SER A 69 10.36 15.28 -3.66
C SER A 69 11.56 14.71 -4.43
N LEU A 70 11.49 13.44 -4.83
CA LEU A 70 12.50 12.79 -5.67
C LEU A 70 12.39 13.18 -7.16
N GLY A 71 11.44 14.03 -7.54
CA GLY A 71 11.38 14.62 -8.88
C GLY A 71 10.92 13.67 -10.00
N ALA A 72 10.44 12.47 -9.67
CA ALA A 72 9.95 11.52 -10.67
C ALA A 72 8.72 12.06 -11.41
N THR A 73 8.75 12.01 -12.74
CA THR A 73 7.67 12.40 -13.63
C THR A 73 6.97 11.17 -14.23
N ALA A 74 5.81 11.37 -14.86
CA ALA A 74 5.12 10.30 -15.57
C ALA A 74 5.98 9.62 -16.66
N GLY A 75 6.90 10.36 -17.28
CA GLY A 75 7.79 9.87 -18.34
C GLY A 75 8.89 8.92 -17.84
N ASP A 76 9.17 8.92 -16.54
CA ASP A 76 10.24 8.12 -15.94
C ASP A 76 9.81 6.68 -15.61
N PHE A 77 8.57 6.32 -15.91
CA PHE A 77 8.02 4.99 -15.67
C PHE A 77 7.71 4.27 -16.99
N SER A 78 8.14 3.02 -17.13
CA SER A 78 7.68 2.11 -18.17
C SER A 78 6.28 1.59 -17.82
N ARG A 79 5.51 1.23 -18.85
CA ARG A 79 4.16 0.66 -18.76
C ARG A 79 4.04 -0.40 -19.86
N PRO A 80 3.82 -1.70 -19.55
CA PRO A 80 3.72 -2.30 -18.22
C PRO A 80 5.06 -2.35 -17.47
N GLY A 81 5.02 -2.88 -16.23
CA GLY A 81 6.18 -3.24 -15.43
C GLY A 81 5.83 -4.21 -14.30
N HIS A 82 6.65 -4.27 -13.24
CA HIS A 82 6.57 -5.31 -12.21
C HIS A 82 6.06 -4.81 -10.85
N MET A 83 5.86 -3.50 -10.69
CA MET A 83 5.14 -2.93 -9.54
C MET A 83 3.66 -2.76 -9.86
N ASN A 84 2.81 -3.00 -8.86
CA ASN A 84 1.35 -2.93 -8.96
C ASN A 84 0.80 -1.75 -8.14
N PRO A 85 0.66 -0.54 -8.71
CA PRO A 85 0.09 0.57 -7.96
C PRO A 85 -1.41 0.38 -7.74
N LEU A 86 -1.87 0.77 -6.55
CA LEU A 86 -3.26 0.71 -6.11
C LEU A 86 -3.77 2.11 -5.82
N ARG A 87 -5.01 2.40 -6.23
CA ARG A 87 -5.67 3.66 -5.87
C ARG A 87 -6.28 3.57 -4.49
N TYR A 88 -5.76 4.40 -3.58
CA TYR A 88 -6.35 4.69 -2.29
C TYR A 88 -7.73 5.35 -2.43
N THR A 89 -8.69 4.91 -1.60
CA THR A 89 -10.00 5.56 -1.48
C THR A 89 -9.95 6.76 -0.53
N PRO A 90 -10.25 8.00 -0.97
CA PRO A 90 -10.38 9.15 -0.06
C PRO A 90 -11.29 8.85 1.14
N GLY A 91 -10.84 9.24 2.34
CA GLY A 91 -11.46 8.83 3.61
C GLY A 91 -10.90 7.53 4.23
N GLY A 92 -10.04 6.81 3.50
CA GLY A 92 -9.19 5.76 4.07
C GLY A 92 -9.98 4.61 4.68
N VAL A 93 -9.47 4.04 5.78
CA VAL A 93 -10.08 2.88 6.44
C VAL A 93 -11.47 3.16 7.03
N GLN A 94 -11.87 4.43 7.16
CA GLN A 94 -13.23 4.80 7.53
C GLN A 94 -14.24 4.56 6.40
N VAL A 95 -13.80 4.66 5.14
CA VAL A 95 -14.63 4.49 3.95
C VAL A 95 -14.51 3.09 3.38
N ARG A 96 -13.28 2.56 3.27
CA ARG A 96 -13.01 1.19 2.77
C ARG A 96 -12.01 0.49 3.68
N GLN A 97 -12.46 -0.58 4.33
CA GLN A 97 -11.63 -1.38 5.25
C GLN A 97 -10.75 -2.38 4.50
N GLY A 98 -9.82 -1.86 3.68
CA GLY A 98 -8.88 -2.68 2.90
C GLY A 98 -7.43 -2.40 3.26
N HIS A 99 -6.54 -3.33 2.90
CA HIS A 99 -5.09 -3.15 3.06
C HIS A 99 -4.54 -1.98 2.25
N THR A 100 -5.16 -1.68 1.10
CA THR A 100 -4.87 -0.49 0.28
C THR A 100 -4.99 0.78 1.12
N GLU A 101 -6.14 0.98 1.78
CA GLU A 101 -6.38 2.15 2.62
C GLU A 101 -5.49 2.15 3.85
N ALA A 102 -5.38 1.02 4.54
CA ALA A 102 -4.58 0.90 5.76
C ALA A 102 -3.11 1.26 5.53
N ALA A 103 -2.52 0.87 4.39
CA ALA A 103 -1.13 1.15 4.08
C ALA A 103 -0.85 2.67 3.97
N VAL A 104 -1.71 3.41 3.27
CA VAL A 104 -1.56 4.88 3.16
C VAL A 104 -1.89 5.58 4.47
N ASP A 105 -2.90 5.11 5.20
CA ASP A 105 -3.32 5.71 6.46
C ASP A 105 -2.24 5.58 7.56
N LEU A 106 -1.53 4.45 7.61
CA LEU A 106 -0.37 4.28 8.48
C LEU A 106 0.76 5.26 8.12
N CYS A 107 1.06 5.44 6.83
CA CYS A 107 2.09 6.39 6.39
C CYS A 107 1.71 7.83 6.77
N LYS A 108 0.45 8.23 6.58
CA LYS A 108 -0.06 9.54 7.02
C LYS A 108 0.04 9.73 8.53
N ALA A 109 -0.35 8.72 9.31
CA ALA A 109 -0.25 8.75 10.77
C ALA A 109 1.19 8.92 11.26
N ALA A 110 2.16 8.40 10.50
CA ALA A 110 3.59 8.52 10.79
C ALA A 110 4.24 9.81 10.23
N GLY A 111 3.48 10.69 9.58
CA GLY A 111 4.04 11.90 8.94
C GLY A 111 4.90 11.62 7.70
N LEU A 112 4.75 10.45 7.08
CA LEU A 112 5.46 10.03 5.87
C LEU A 112 4.67 10.40 4.60
N PRO A 113 5.30 10.37 3.41
CA PRO A 113 4.57 10.48 2.15
C PRO A 113 3.38 9.50 2.12
N PRO A 114 2.21 9.91 1.60
CA PRO A 114 0.97 9.12 1.66
C PRO A 114 0.97 7.97 0.64
N ALA A 115 1.92 7.05 0.78
CA ALA A 115 2.18 5.94 -0.12
C ALA A 115 2.67 4.72 0.68
N GLY A 116 1.95 3.60 0.58
CA GLY A 116 2.21 2.41 1.38
C GLY A 116 2.48 1.17 0.52
N LEU A 117 3.63 0.53 0.72
CA LEU A 117 3.97 -0.76 0.09
C LEU A 117 3.32 -1.91 0.87
N LEU A 118 2.69 -2.87 0.18
CA LEU A 118 2.02 -4.01 0.79
C LEU A 118 2.14 -5.28 -0.06
N CYS A 119 2.03 -6.43 0.59
CA CYS A 119 1.97 -7.75 -0.01
C CYS A 119 1.36 -8.72 1.01
N GLU A 120 0.61 -9.71 0.56
CA GLU A 120 0.02 -10.72 1.43
C GLU A 120 1.10 -11.67 1.96
N LEU A 121 1.01 -11.96 3.25
CA LEU A 121 1.81 -12.99 3.89
C LEU A 121 1.22 -14.36 3.51
N VAL A 122 2.07 -15.27 3.04
CA VAL A 122 1.70 -16.65 2.74
C VAL A 122 2.17 -17.52 3.90
N ASP A 123 1.39 -18.52 4.30
CA ASP A 123 1.83 -19.43 5.37
C ASP A 123 2.94 -20.36 4.84
N PRO A 124 4.18 -20.28 5.36
CA PRO A 124 5.26 -21.16 4.90
C PRO A 124 5.06 -22.62 5.29
N ASN A 125 4.20 -22.88 6.28
CA ASN A 125 3.95 -24.22 6.80
C ASN A 125 2.72 -24.85 6.13
N ASP A 126 1.97 -24.09 5.33
CA ASP A 126 0.87 -24.61 4.54
C ASP A 126 1.38 -25.06 3.16
N GLN A 127 1.33 -26.37 2.91
CA GLN A 127 1.75 -26.95 1.64
C GLN A 127 0.88 -26.51 0.45
N MET A 128 -0.35 -26.05 0.70
CA MET A 128 -1.21 -25.48 -0.33
C MET A 128 -0.89 -24.01 -0.62
N GLY A 129 -0.01 -23.38 0.17
CA GLY A 129 0.40 -21.99 -0.01
C GLY A 129 -0.73 -20.99 0.24
N ASN A 130 -1.63 -21.28 1.18
CA ASN A 130 -2.71 -20.37 1.54
C ASN A 130 -2.16 -19.09 2.23
N ILE A 131 -2.96 -18.04 2.19
CA ILE A 131 -2.68 -16.80 2.91
C ILE A 131 -2.62 -17.09 4.41
N ALA A 132 -1.60 -16.55 5.07
CA ALA A 132 -1.39 -16.72 6.49
C ALA A 132 -2.60 -16.20 7.30
N ALA A 133 -3.20 -17.07 8.09
CA ALA A 133 -4.25 -16.69 9.03
C ALA A 133 -3.66 -15.94 10.25
N ARG A 134 -4.52 -15.61 11.21
CA ARG A 134 -4.15 -14.81 12.39
C ARG A 134 -2.94 -15.36 13.15
N ASP A 135 -2.95 -16.63 13.52
CA ASP A 135 -1.92 -17.18 14.40
C ASP A 135 -0.56 -17.32 13.68
N ALA A 136 -0.58 -17.72 12.40
CA ALA A 136 0.60 -17.73 11.54
C ALA A 136 1.17 -16.32 11.35
N SER A 137 0.32 -15.32 11.12
CA SER A 137 0.73 -13.91 11.01
C SER A 137 1.37 -13.39 12.30
N LEU A 138 0.80 -13.71 13.46
CA LEU A 138 1.35 -13.35 14.77
C LEU A 138 2.68 -14.06 15.04
N ALA A 139 2.81 -15.33 14.67
CA ALA A 139 4.06 -16.09 14.80
C ALA A 139 5.16 -15.49 13.94
N PHE A 140 4.87 -15.20 12.66
CA PHE A 140 5.79 -14.53 11.75
C PHE A 140 6.25 -13.17 12.31
N ALA A 141 5.31 -12.33 12.74
CA ALA A 141 5.65 -11.03 13.30
C ALA A 141 6.55 -11.13 14.54
N ARG A 142 6.28 -12.08 15.45
CA ARG A 142 7.16 -12.32 16.61
C ARG A 142 8.56 -12.76 16.19
N ALA A 143 8.67 -13.68 15.23
CA ALA A 143 9.96 -14.19 14.75
C ALA A 143 10.82 -13.09 14.11
N HIS A 144 10.19 -12.08 13.48
CA HIS A 144 10.87 -10.98 12.79
C HIS A 144 10.89 -9.65 13.57
N GLY A 145 10.41 -9.62 14.82
CA GLY A 145 10.36 -8.40 15.63
C GLY A 145 9.43 -7.31 15.09
N LEU A 146 8.39 -7.70 14.34
CA LEU A 146 7.44 -6.79 13.70
C LEU A 146 6.25 -6.48 14.62
N LYS A 147 5.69 -5.28 14.47
CA LYS A 147 4.41 -4.92 15.10
C LYS A 147 3.25 -5.47 14.28
N VAL A 148 2.17 -5.85 14.96
CA VAL A 148 0.91 -6.28 14.33
C VAL A 148 -0.20 -5.37 14.82
N ALA A 149 -1.03 -4.93 13.87
CA ALA A 149 -2.24 -4.17 14.13
C ALA A 149 -3.38 -4.71 13.27
N THR A 150 -4.62 -4.37 13.61
CA THR A 150 -5.80 -4.66 12.79
C THR A 150 -6.31 -3.39 12.13
N ILE A 151 -6.97 -3.53 10.98
CA ILE A 151 -7.64 -2.39 10.31
C ILE A 151 -8.69 -1.77 11.24
N GLU A 152 -9.39 -2.60 12.01
CA GLU A 152 -10.33 -2.15 13.04
C GLU A 152 -9.66 -1.26 14.11
N ALA A 153 -8.49 -1.66 14.62
CA ALA A 153 -7.76 -0.88 15.61
C ALA A 153 -7.25 0.45 15.03
N LEU A 154 -6.74 0.44 13.79
CA LEU A 154 -6.35 1.66 13.07
C LEU A 154 -7.54 2.61 12.90
N ARG A 155 -8.70 2.07 12.53
CA ARG A 155 -9.94 2.82 12.37
C ARG A 155 -10.40 3.46 13.68
N ALA A 156 -10.40 2.70 14.77
CA ALA A 156 -10.75 3.20 16.10
C ALA A 156 -9.79 4.29 16.57
N TRP A 157 -8.48 4.09 16.37
CA TRP A 157 -7.47 5.08 16.70
C TRP A 157 -7.68 6.39 15.93
N GLN A 158 -7.92 6.35 14.61
CA GLN A 158 -8.20 7.56 13.82
C GLN A 158 -9.43 8.34 14.30
N GLN A 159 -10.50 7.64 14.71
CA GLN A 159 -11.70 8.29 15.25
C GLN A 159 -11.40 9.03 16.55
N GLN A 160 -10.61 8.42 17.44
CA GLN A 160 -10.17 9.07 18.67
C GLN A 160 -9.31 10.31 18.39
N GLN A 161 -8.38 10.22 17.44
CA GLN A 161 -7.54 11.36 17.05
C GLN A 161 -8.37 12.54 16.51
N GLN A 162 -9.40 12.27 15.70
CA GLN A 162 -10.28 13.31 15.18
C GLN A 162 -11.11 14.00 16.28
N GLN A 163 -11.58 13.25 17.27
CA GLN A 163 -12.31 13.80 18.41
C GLN A 163 -11.42 14.71 19.27
N GLN A 164 -10.15 14.33 19.46
CA GLN A 164 -9.18 15.14 20.21
C GLN A 164 -8.79 16.44 19.49
N GLN A 165 -8.91 16.48 18.16
CA GLN A 165 -8.60 17.65 17.33
C GLN A 165 -9.79 18.60 17.13
N GLN A 166 -11.00 18.22 17.53
CA GLN A 166 -12.15 19.14 17.49
C GLN A 166 -12.11 20.09 18.70
N PRO A 167 -12.00 21.42 18.52
CA PRO A 167 -12.11 22.33 19.63
C PRO A 167 -13.49 22.20 20.28
N SER A 168 -13.53 22.21 21.61
CA SER A 168 -14.77 22.25 22.39
C SER A 168 -15.66 23.35 21.84
N ARG A 169 -16.83 22.99 21.29
CA ARG A 169 -17.84 23.98 20.89
C ARG A 169 -18.14 24.87 22.10
N PRO A 170 -18.05 26.21 21.98
CA PRO A 170 -18.55 27.06 23.05
C PRO A 170 -20.03 26.74 23.24
N TYR A 171 -20.40 26.46 24.49
CA TYR A 171 -21.80 26.33 24.90
C TYR A 171 -22.51 27.65 24.53
N GLN A 172 -23.55 27.58 23.71
CA GLN A 172 -24.53 28.66 23.55
C GLN A 172 -25.68 28.42 24.52
#